data_AF-T0Y2N2-F1
#
_entry.id   AF-T0Y2N2-F1
#
_cell.length_a   1.000
_cell.length_b   1.000
_cell.length_c   1.000
_cell.angle_alpha   90.00
_cell.angle_beta   90.00
_cell.angle_gamma   90.00
#
_symmetry.space_group_name_H-M   'P 1'
#
loop_
_entity.id
_entity.type
_entity.pdbx_description
1 polymer ?
#
loop_
_entity_poly.entity_id
_entity_poly.type
_entity_poly.pdbx_seq_one_letter_code
_entity_poly.pdbx_strand_id
1 'polypeptide(L)'
;SVLTYQTRILASVEHSARLDAYAVLYGQAERSLFAALQAGKPLNALKSDFLKRFGLTARQFNAIRINLEGQIASIKERRPGLIHEAGVRIQKAGKVISKLARVAPGSNKLHQKKRRLSTLRARLAAMQSDHESGTIRLCFGSQRLFRAQFDREANGYADHATWRADWEATRSRQFFALGSQDETAGNQTCQARLEADGSFTLCLRLPDGLVDNGRKILELPGIRFAYGHDALVATLLSGRRIAAQTKAGKPIVKRVGAAISYRFLRDGKGWRVFASIEAQAVDHVSRRTLGALGIDINADHLALAETDRFGNLI
;
A
#
# COMPACT_ATOMS: atom_id res chain seq x y z
N SER A 1 16.92 3.47 -1.80
CA SER A 1 15.70 2.69 -2.16
C SER A 1 15.02 2.23 -0.88
N VAL A 2 13.75 1.79 -0.89
CA VAL A 2 13.07 1.27 0.32
C VAL A 2 13.01 -0.25 0.23
N LEU A 3 13.47 -0.96 1.26
CA LEU A 3 13.36 -2.41 1.37
C LEU A 3 12.17 -2.75 2.26
N THR A 4 11.36 -3.74 1.86
CA THR A 4 10.20 -4.19 2.63
C THR A 4 10.27 -5.69 2.86
N TYR A 5 10.28 -6.08 4.13
CA TYR A 5 10.29 -7.47 4.57
C TYR A 5 8.93 -7.82 5.15
N GLN A 6 8.50 -9.08 5.04
CA GLN A 6 7.22 -9.52 5.57
C GLN A 6 7.35 -10.76 6.43
N THR A 7 6.44 -10.90 7.40
CA THR A 7 6.25 -12.12 8.16
C THR A 7 4.80 -12.26 8.62
N ARG A 8 4.43 -13.45 9.10
CA ARG A 8 3.10 -13.73 9.64
C ARG A 8 3.12 -13.56 11.15
N ILE A 9 2.06 -12.96 11.66
CA ILE A 9 1.84 -12.78 13.09
C ILE A 9 1.12 -14.03 13.59
N LEU A 10 1.74 -14.75 14.52
CA LEU A 10 1.08 -15.82 15.27
C LEU A 10 0.18 -15.19 16.34
N ALA A 11 -0.92 -14.58 15.88
CA ALA A 11 -1.86 -13.87 16.74
C ALA A 11 -2.79 -14.86 17.44
N SER A 12 -2.95 -14.72 18.76
CA SER A 12 -4.07 -15.33 19.48
C SER A 12 -5.40 -14.78 18.95
N VAL A 13 -6.51 -15.44 19.28
CA VAL A 13 -7.86 -14.96 18.93
C VAL A 13 -8.08 -13.53 19.42
N GLU A 14 -7.63 -13.22 20.64
CA GLU A 14 -7.71 -11.88 21.22
C GLU A 14 -6.86 -10.86 20.45
N HIS A 15 -5.59 -11.17 20.16
CA HIS A 15 -4.73 -10.29 19.37
C HIS A 15 -5.31 -10.04 17.98
N SER A 16 -5.84 -11.08 17.33
CA SER A 16 -6.49 -10.97 16.03
C SER A 16 -7.70 -10.03 16.09
N ALA A 17 -8.57 -10.17 17.10
CA ALA A 17 -9.75 -9.33 17.26
C ALA A 17 -9.38 -7.84 17.48
N ARG A 18 -8.32 -7.57 18.24
CA ARG A 18 -7.80 -6.20 18.43
C ARG A 18 -7.25 -5.60 17.14
N LEU A 19 -6.53 -6.38 16.35
CA LEU A 19 -6.03 -5.96 15.03
C LEU A 19 -7.18 -5.72 14.04
N ASP A 20 -8.23 -6.55 14.07
CA ASP A 20 -9.44 -6.37 13.26
C ASP A 20 -10.16 -5.07 13.62
N ALA A 21 -10.36 -4.81 14.91
CA ALA A 21 -10.95 -3.57 15.39
C ALA A 21 -10.13 -2.33 14.95
N TYR A 22 -8.80 -2.41 15.05
CA TYR A 22 -7.90 -1.36 14.55
C TYR A 22 -8.14 -1.11 13.06
N ALA A 23 -8.13 -2.17 12.24
CA ALA A 23 -8.24 -2.05 10.79
C ALA A 23 -9.62 -1.55 10.33
N VAL A 24 -10.69 -1.89 11.07
CA VAL A 24 -12.03 -1.33 10.88
C VAL A 24 -12.01 0.18 11.12
N LEU A 25 -11.51 0.62 12.27
CA LEU A 25 -11.42 2.05 12.62
C LEU A 25 -10.55 2.82 11.61
N TYR A 26 -9.37 2.30 11.30
CA TYR A 26 -8.44 2.88 10.33
C TYR A 26 -9.10 3.04 8.95
N GLY A 27 -9.73 1.97 8.44
CA GLY A 27 -10.40 1.99 7.14
C GLY A 27 -11.60 2.94 7.10
N GLN A 28 -12.37 3.04 8.21
CA GLN A 28 -13.44 4.03 8.31
C GLN A 28 -12.90 5.46 8.27
N ALA A 29 -11.88 5.75 9.07
CA ALA A 29 -11.22 7.05 9.10
C ALA A 29 -10.61 7.42 7.74
N GLU A 30 -9.92 6.51 7.06
CA GLU A 30 -9.33 6.75 5.74
C GLU A 30 -10.40 7.14 4.69
N ARG A 31 -11.52 6.40 4.66
CA ARG A 31 -12.63 6.67 3.74
C ARG A 31 -13.33 7.99 4.05
N SER A 32 -13.54 8.29 5.34
CA SER A 32 -14.12 9.56 5.77
C SER A 32 -13.20 10.73 5.44
N LEU A 33 -11.88 10.56 5.58
CA LEU A 33 -10.90 11.59 5.23
C LEU A 33 -10.93 11.85 3.73
N PHE A 34 -10.96 10.82 2.90
CA PHE A 34 -11.08 10.97 1.45
C PHE A 34 -12.34 11.74 1.06
N ALA A 35 -13.51 11.37 1.59
CA ALA A 35 -14.77 12.06 1.32
C ALA A 35 -14.71 13.54 1.75
N ALA A 36 -14.12 13.83 2.90
CA ALA A 36 -13.98 15.19 3.42
C ALA A 36 -13.02 16.05 2.57
N LEU A 37 -11.93 15.47 2.08
CA LEU A 37 -11.00 16.14 1.17
C LEU A 37 -11.65 16.43 -0.19
N GLN A 38 -12.45 15.50 -0.72
CA GLN A 38 -13.22 15.74 -1.95
C GLN A 38 -14.28 16.85 -1.79
N ALA A 39 -14.79 17.04 -0.57
CA ALA A 39 -15.70 18.14 -0.24
C ALA A 39 -14.99 19.49 0.01
N GLY A 40 -13.67 19.58 -0.21
CA GLY A 40 -12.90 20.82 -0.06
C GLY A 40 -12.67 21.29 1.37
N LYS A 41 -12.87 20.42 2.37
CA LYS A 41 -12.68 20.81 3.79
C LYS A 41 -11.20 21.04 4.12
N PRO A 42 -10.85 22.08 4.91
CA PRO A 42 -9.46 22.39 5.24
C PRO A 42 -8.87 21.35 6.20
N LEU A 43 -7.64 20.91 5.92
CA LEU A 43 -6.98 19.82 6.63
C LEU A 43 -6.84 20.05 8.14
N ASN A 44 -6.59 21.30 8.56
CA ASN A 44 -6.44 21.63 9.99
C ASN A 44 -7.74 21.39 10.78
N ALA A 45 -8.90 21.71 10.19
CA ALA A 45 -10.19 21.43 10.80
C ALA A 45 -10.46 19.92 10.85
N LEU A 46 -10.10 19.21 9.77
CA LEU A 46 -10.26 17.76 9.69
C LEU A 46 -9.41 17.03 10.72
N LYS A 47 -8.17 17.46 10.97
CA LYS A 47 -7.32 16.84 11.98
C LYS A 47 -8.01 16.85 13.34
N SER A 48 -8.40 18.02 13.83
CA SER A 48 -9.01 18.16 15.16
C SER A 48 -10.32 17.37 15.30
N ASP A 49 -11.18 17.38 14.27
CA ASP A 49 -12.40 16.57 14.22
C ASP A 49 -12.09 15.07 14.28
N PHE A 50 -11.15 14.59 13.45
CA PHE A 50 -10.84 13.16 13.33
C PHE A 50 -10.18 12.59 14.59
N LEU A 51 -9.31 13.36 15.26
CA LEU A 51 -8.73 12.93 16.54
C LEU A 51 -9.83 12.65 17.57
N LYS A 52 -10.85 13.52 17.66
CA LYS A 52 -11.98 13.36 18.59
C LYS A 52 -12.93 12.26 18.14
N ARG A 53 -13.39 12.32 16.89
CA ARG A 53 -14.43 11.44 16.34
C ARG A 53 -14.00 9.97 16.28
N PHE A 54 -12.74 9.71 15.93
CA PHE A 54 -12.22 8.35 15.79
C PHE A 54 -11.30 7.95 16.95
N GLY A 55 -11.13 8.81 17.96
CA GLY A 55 -10.18 8.56 19.05
C GLY A 55 -8.77 8.28 18.54
N LEU A 56 -8.28 9.07 17.58
CA LEU A 56 -6.96 8.88 16.98
C LEU A 56 -5.94 9.78 17.67
N THR A 57 -4.70 9.29 17.75
CA THR A 57 -3.55 10.16 18.04
C THR A 57 -3.17 10.97 16.79
N ALA A 58 -2.48 12.10 16.98
CA ALA A 58 -2.00 12.92 15.87
C ALA A 58 -1.11 12.12 14.90
N ARG A 59 -0.30 11.18 15.41
CA ARG A 59 0.56 10.31 14.61
C ARG A 59 -0.25 9.35 13.74
N GLN A 60 -1.29 8.73 14.30
CA GLN A 60 -2.17 7.82 13.55
C GLN A 60 -2.95 8.56 12.46
N PHE A 61 -3.48 9.75 12.76
CA PHE A 61 -4.12 10.59 11.73
C PHE A 61 -3.14 10.94 10.60
N ASN A 62 -1.92 11.34 10.94
CA ASN A 62 -0.90 11.65 9.94
C ASN A 62 -0.55 10.43 9.07
N ALA A 63 -0.50 9.23 9.65
CA ALA A 63 -0.26 8.00 8.89
C ALA A 63 -1.41 7.69 7.92
N ILE A 64 -2.67 7.87 8.34
CA ILE A 64 -3.85 7.75 7.46
C ILE A 64 -3.78 8.77 6.31
N ARG A 65 -3.52 10.03 6.64
CA ARG A 65 -3.39 11.11 5.66
C ARG A 65 -2.31 10.80 4.62
N ILE A 66 -1.10 10.44 5.06
CA ILE A 66 0.03 10.16 4.16
C ILE A 66 -0.26 8.93 3.29
N ASN A 67 -0.87 7.87 3.84
CA ASN A 67 -1.26 6.70 3.06
C ASN A 67 -2.27 7.08 1.96
N LEU A 68 -3.28 7.89 2.30
CA LEU A 68 -4.29 8.36 1.37
C LEU A 68 -3.70 9.30 0.31
N GLU A 69 -2.84 10.23 0.69
CA GLU A 69 -2.13 11.11 -0.25
C GLU A 69 -1.28 10.31 -1.23
N GLY A 70 -0.60 9.25 -0.77
CA GLY A 70 0.13 8.33 -1.64
C GLY A 70 -0.78 7.62 -2.65
N GLN A 71 -1.96 7.16 -2.23
CA GLN A 71 -2.95 6.58 -3.15
C GLN A 71 -3.43 7.59 -4.20
N ILE A 72 -3.69 8.83 -3.78
CA ILE A 72 -4.11 9.92 -4.67
C ILE A 72 -3.00 10.27 -5.66
N ALA A 73 -1.76 10.40 -5.19
CA ALA A 73 -0.60 10.69 -6.01
C ALA A 73 -0.38 9.60 -7.07
N SER A 74 -0.43 8.32 -6.67
CA SER A 74 -0.33 7.19 -7.59
C SER A 74 -1.39 7.24 -8.70
N ILE A 75 -2.63 7.60 -8.37
CA ILE A 75 -3.70 7.78 -9.37
C ILE A 75 -3.37 8.93 -10.32
N LYS A 76 -2.90 10.07 -9.80
CA LYS A 76 -2.56 11.25 -10.61
C LYS A 76 -1.40 10.95 -11.57
N GLU A 77 -0.33 10.33 -11.06
CA GLU A 77 0.86 9.97 -11.83
C GLU A 77 0.57 8.95 -12.93
N ARG A 78 -0.30 7.96 -12.65
CA ARG A 78 -0.62 6.91 -13.62
C ARG A 78 -1.60 7.39 -14.71
N ARG A 79 -2.39 8.44 -14.45
CA ARG A 79 -3.49 8.88 -15.33
C ARG A 79 -3.07 9.27 -16.74
N PRO A 80 -2.02 10.10 -16.96
CA PRO A 80 -1.59 10.46 -18.32
C PRO A 80 -1.22 9.24 -19.18
N GLY A 81 -0.48 8.28 -18.60
CA GLY A 81 -0.14 7.04 -19.28
C GLY A 81 -1.37 6.21 -19.65
N LEU A 82 -2.36 6.10 -18.76
CA LEU A 82 -3.61 5.40 -19.05
C LEU A 82 -4.44 6.07 -20.16
N ILE A 83 -4.48 7.40 -20.19
CA ILE A 83 -5.14 8.18 -21.25
C ILE A 83 -4.46 7.89 -22.60
N HIS A 84 -3.14 7.94 -22.64
CA HIS A 84 -2.36 7.64 -23.84
C HIS A 84 -2.60 6.20 -24.32
N GLU A 85 -2.45 5.21 -23.44
CA GLU A 85 -2.70 3.80 -23.75
C GLU A 85 -4.13 3.57 -24.28
N ALA A 86 -5.13 4.23 -23.68
CA ALA A 86 -6.52 4.15 -24.13
C ALA A 86 -6.71 4.75 -25.52
N GLY A 87 -6.07 5.88 -25.83
CA GLY A 87 -6.03 6.47 -27.17
C GLY A 87 -5.45 5.49 -28.21
N VAL A 88 -4.31 4.87 -27.91
CA VAL A 88 -3.69 3.86 -28.78
C VAL A 88 -4.61 2.66 -29.02
N ARG A 89 -5.29 2.16 -27.97
CA ARG A 89 -6.26 1.05 -28.11
C ARG A 89 -7.44 1.44 -28.98
N ILE A 90 -7.96 2.67 -28.86
CA ILE A 90 -9.06 3.18 -29.70
C ILE A 90 -8.62 3.27 -31.16
N GLN A 91 -7.42 3.78 -31.44
CA GLN A 91 -6.86 3.84 -32.78
C GLN A 91 -6.76 2.44 -33.42
N LYS A 92 -6.18 1.47 -32.69
CA LYS A 92 -6.10 0.07 -33.14
C LYS A 92 -7.48 -0.54 -33.41
N ALA A 93 -8.43 -0.32 -32.49
CA ALA A 93 -9.80 -0.82 -32.66
C ALA A 93 -10.50 -0.19 -33.88
N GLY A 94 -10.28 1.10 -34.14
CA GLY A 94 -10.74 1.79 -35.34
C GLY A 94 -10.24 1.13 -36.63
N LYS A 95 -8.94 0.85 -36.73
CA LYS A 95 -8.35 0.16 -37.89
C LYS A 95 -8.97 -1.22 -38.13
N VAL A 96 -9.18 -2.00 -37.07
CA VAL A 96 -9.84 -3.32 -37.16
C VAL A 96 -11.28 -3.20 -37.67
N ILE A 97 -12.01 -2.19 -37.20
CA ILE A 97 -13.39 -1.93 -37.64
C ILE A 97 -13.42 -1.52 -39.12
N SER A 98 -12.51 -0.66 -39.57
CA SER A 98 -12.43 -0.29 -41.00
C SER A 98 -12.14 -1.50 -41.89
N LYS A 99 -11.23 -2.39 -41.48
CA LYS A 99 -10.96 -3.65 -42.20
C LYS A 99 -12.20 -4.55 -42.25
N LEU A 100 -12.89 -4.72 -41.11
CA LEU A 100 -14.09 -5.55 -41.04
C LEU A 100 -15.26 -4.96 -41.84
N ALA A 101 -15.39 -3.64 -41.90
CA ALA A 101 -16.42 -2.98 -42.70
C ALA A 101 -16.25 -3.26 -44.20
N ARG A 102 -15.00 -3.43 -44.67
CA ARG A 102 -14.70 -3.80 -46.05
C ARG A 102 -14.89 -5.29 -46.34
N VAL A 103 -14.47 -6.16 -45.42
CA VAL A 103 -14.43 -7.62 -45.65
C VAL A 103 -15.76 -8.31 -45.33
N ALA A 104 -16.51 -7.82 -44.35
CA ALA A 104 -17.76 -8.41 -43.88
C ALA A 104 -18.75 -7.32 -43.43
N PRO A 105 -19.23 -6.48 -44.38
CA PRO A 105 -20.22 -5.45 -44.08
C PRO A 105 -21.48 -6.06 -43.46
N GLY A 106 -22.11 -5.34 -42.52
CA GLY A 106 -23.32 -5.80 -41.84
C GLY A 106 -23.16 -6.93 -40.82
N SER A 107 -21.97 -7.54 -40.70
CA SER A 107 -21.77 -8.68 -39.78
C SER A 107 -22.02 -8.32 -38.30
N ASN A 108 -22.57 -9.27 -37.54
CA ASN A 108 -22.73 -9.14 -36.08
C ASN A 108 -21.41 -8.82 -35.38
N LYS A 109 -20.31 -9.40 -35.86
CA LYS A 109 -18.95 -9.12 -35.37
C LYS A 109 -18.59 -7.64 -35.53
N LEU A 110 -18.86 -7.04 -36.69
CA LEU A 110 -18.63 -5.61 -36.93
C LEU A 110 -19.46 -4.75 -35.98
N HIS A 111 -20.74 -5.08 -35.81
CA HIS A 111 -21.64 -4.37 -34.88
C HIS A 111 -21.09 -4.39 -33.44
N GLN A 112 -20.72 -5.57 -32.92
CA GLN A 112 -20.17 -5.70 -31.57
C GLN A 112 -18.85 -4.93 -31.40
N LYS A 113 -17.98 -4.91 -32.42
CA LYS A 113 -16.73 -4.12 -32.37
C LYS A 113 -17.01 -2.61 -32.37
N LYS A 114 -17.96 -2.12 -33.18
CA LYS A 114 -18.40 -0.71 -33.15
C LYS A 114 -18.94 -0.31 -31.78
N ARG A 115 -19.80 -1.15 -31.19
CA ARG A 115 -20.33 -0.95 -29.82
C ARG A 115 -19.19 -0.87 -28.80
N ARG A 116 -18.24 -1.81 -28.86
CA ARG A 116 -17.05 -1.81 -27.99
C ARG A 116 -16.20 -0.53 -28.17
N LEU A 117 -16.00 -0.07 -29.40
CA LEU A 117 -15.27 1.16 -29.69
C LEU A 117 -15.97 2.38 -29.06
N SER A 118 -17.30 2.47 -29.15
CA SER A 118 -18.08 3.52 -28.49
C SER A 118 -17.84 3.53 -26.98
N THR A 119 -17.92 2.36 -26.32
CA THR A 119 -17.61 2.25 -24.88
C THR A 119 -16.18 2.67 -24.56
N LEU A 120 -15.20 2.33 -25.39
CA LEU A 120 -13.80 2.74 -25.18
C LEU A 120 -13.65 4.26 -25.28
N ARG A 121 -14.27 4.89 -26.28
CA ARG A 121 -14.27 6.36 -26.46
C ARG A 121 -14.92 7.06 -25.27
N ALA A 122 -16.07 6.59 -24.80
CA ALA A 122 -16.73 7.15 -23.63
C ALA A 122 -15.85 7.06 -22.37
N ARG A 123 -15.14 5.94 -22.17
CA ARG A 123 -14.19 5.79 -21.06
C ARG A 123 -12.99 6.71 -21.18
N LEU A 124 -12.44 6.90 -22.39
CA LEU A 124 -11.35 7.85 -22.62
C LEU A 124 -11.81 9.28 -22.29
N ALA A 125 -12.96 9.69 -22.80
CA ALA A 125 -13.52 11.02 -22.54
C ALA A 125 -13.74 11.26 -21.04
N ALA A 126 -14.27 10.27 -20.31
CA ALA A 126 -14.43 10.36 -18.86
C ALA A 126 -13.06 10.51 -18.14
N MET A 127 -12.04 9.77 -18.54
CA MET A 127 -10.70 9.91 -17.95
C MET A 127 -10.05 11.26 -18.27
N GLN A 128 -10.27 11.80 -19.46
CA GLN A 128 -9.79 13.13 -19.86
C GLN A 128 -10.49 14.23 -19.04
N SER A 129 -11.81 14.16 -18.91
CA SER A 129 -12.57 15.09 -18.06
C SER A 129 -12.15 15.01 -16.59
N ASP A 130 -11.94 13.80 -16.05
CA ASP A 130 -11.42 13.64 -14.69
C ASP A 130 -9.99 14.22 -14.57
N HIS A 131 -9.16 14.14 -15.61
CA HIS A 131 -7.82 14.73 -15.64
C HIS A 131 -7.85 16.26 -15.62
N GLU A 132 -8.64 16.86 -16.52
CA GLU A 132 -8.78 18.32 -16.65
C GLU A 132 -9.36 18.95 -15.38
N SER A 133 -10.36 18.32 -14.78
CA SER A 133 -10.98 18.77 -13.52
C SER A 133 -10.19 18.41 -12.26
N GLY A 134 -9.10 17.63 -12.38
CA GLY A 134 -8.37 17.11 -11.22
C GLY A 134 -9.14 16.11 -10.35
N THR A 135 -10.30 15.64 -10.81
CA THR A 135 -11.19 14.72 -10.06
C THR A 135 -10.49 13.40 -9.76
N ILE A 136 -10.58 12.91 -8.51
CA ILE A 136 -9.97 11.66 -8.09
C ILE A 136 -11.02 10.57 -7.91
N ARG A 137 -10.93 9.51 -8.72
CA ARG A 137 -11.76 8.30 -8.60
C ARG A 137 -11.00 7.23 -7.81
N LEU A 138 -11.23 7.17 -6.50
CA LEU A 138 -10.66 6.14 -5.62
C LEU A 138 -11.75 5.18 -5.15
N CYS A 139 -11.51 3.87 -5.29
CA CYS A 139 -12.41 2.83 -4.85
C CYS A 139 -11.71 1.95 -3.79
N PHE A 140 -12.15 2.07 -2.54
CA PHE A 140 -11.65 1.25 -1.44
C PHE A 140 -12.17 -0.18 -1.58
N GLY A 141 -11.32 -1.18 -1.34
CA GLY A 141 -11.68 -2.60 -1.45
C GLY A 141 -11.26 -3.18 -2.80
N SER A 142 -12.04 -2.92 -3.85
CA SER A 142 -11.62 -2.94 -5.26
C SER A 142 -12.82 -2.67 -6.16
N GLN A 143 -12.61 -2.06 -7.33
CA GLN A 143 -13.71 -1.88 -8.28
C GLN A 143 -14.29 -3.22 -8.77
N ARG A 144 -13.47 -4.27 -8.84
CA ARG A 144 -13.90 -5.62 -9.21
C ARG A 144 -14.88 -6.18 -8.17
N LEU A 145 -14.49 -6.15 -6.89
CA LEU A 145 -15.34 -6.62 -5.81
C LEU A 145 -16.62 -5.79 -5.69
N PHE A 146 -16.54 -4.47 -5.86
CA PHE A 146 -17.74 -3.64 -5.90
C PHE A 146 -18.72 -4.10 -6.98
N ARG A 147 -18.23 -4.38 -8.19
CA ARG A 147 -19.08 -4.78 -9.32
C ARG A 147 -19.64 -6.19 -9.20
N ALA A 148 -19.03 -7.06 -8.40
CA ALA A 148 -19.51 -8.42 -8.18
C ALA A 148 -20.95 -8.48 -7.66
N GLN A 149 -21.43 -7.43 -7.00
CA GLN A 149 -22.82 -7.33 -6.51
C GLN A 149 -23.87 -7.39 -7.64
N PHE A 150 -23.52 -6.98 -8.86
CA PHE A 150 -24.47 -6.89 -9.97
C PHE A 150 -24.71 -8.22 -10.69
N ASP A 151 -23.86 -9.22 -10.43
CA ASP A 151 -23.98 -10.56 -10.98
C ASP A 151 -23.44 -11.57 -9.96
N ARG A 152 -24.19 -11.76 -8.87
CA ARG A 152 -23.70 -12.45 -7.66
C ARG A 152 -23.34 -13.91 -7.93
N GLU A 153 -24.18 -14.62 -8.67
CA GLU A 153 -24.00 -16.03 -8.99
C GLU A 153 -22.72 -16.23 -9.81
N ALA A 154 -22.53 -15.45 -10.88
CA ALA A 154 -21.32 -15.54 -11.70
C ALA A 154 -20.04 -15.13 -10.94
N ASN A 155 -20.17 -14.36 -9.86
CA ASN A 155 -19.06 -13.95 -9.00
C ASN A 155 -18.91 -14.79 -7.72
N GLY A 156 -19.67 -15.89 -7.58
CA GLY A 156 -19.52 -16.85 -6.48
C GLY A 156 -20.13 -16.42 -5.14
N TYR A 157 -21.11 -15.51 -5.15
CA TYR A 157 -21.85 -15.11 -3.95
C TYR A 157 -23.25 -15.70 -3.95
N ALA A 158 -23.59 -16.41 -2.87
CA ALA A 158 -24.92 -16.97 -2.67
C ALA A 158 -25.98 -15.88 -2.46
N ASP A 159 -25.63 -14.79 -1.77
CA ASP A 159 -26.53 -13.70 -1.49
C ASP A 159 -25.81 -12.35 -1.44
N HIS A 160 -26.55 -11.27 -1.20
CA HIS A 160 -25.97 -9.94 -1.08
C HIS A 160 -25.24 -9.73 0.27
N ALA A 161 -25.62 -10.47 1.32
CA ALA A 161 -25.04 -10.32 2.65
C ALA A 161 -23.60 -10.83 2.70
N THR A 162 -23.34 -11.99 2.11
CA THR A 162 -22.02 -12.60 1.92
C THR A 162 -21.10 -11.70 1.11
N TRP A 163 -21.59 -11.13 0.00
CA TRP A 163 -20.85 -10.11 -0.75
C TRP A 163 -20.53 -8.88 0.10
N ARG A 164 -21.53 -8.37 0.84
CA ARG A 164 -21.35 -7.18 1.68
C ARG A 164 -20.32 -7.42 2.79
N ALA A 165 -20.32 -8.59 3.41
CA ALA A 165 -19.33 -8.96 4.41
C ALA A 165 -17.91 -8.96 3.83
N ASP A 166 -17.72 -9.56 2.65
CA ASP A 166 -16.42 -9.56 1.96
C ASP A 166 -16.01 -8.14 1.51
N TRP A 167 -16.97 -7.35 1.03
CA TRP A 167 -16.77 -5.94 0.68
C TRP A 167 -16.32 -5.10 1.89
N GLU A 168 -16.95 -5.28 3.04
CA GLU A 168 -16.59 -4.60 4.27
C GLU A 168 -15.22 -5.06 4.80
N ALA A 169 -14.97 -6.38 4.82
CA ALA A 169 -13.69 -6.96 5.23
C ALA A 169 -12.54 -6.45 4.34
N THR A 170 -12.69 -6.47 3.02
CA THR A 170 -11.64 -6.05 2.08
C THR A 170 -11.31 -4.56 2.23
N ARG A 171 -12.27 -3.71 2.57
CA ARG A 171 -12.05 -2.27 2.82
C ARG A 171 -11.38 -1.96 4.16
N SER A 172 -11.33 -2.93 5.06
CA SER A 172 -10.85 -2.77 6.44
C SER A 172 -9.91 -3.91 6.83
N ARG A 173 -9.13 -4.42 5.88
CA ARG A 173 -8.16 -5.51 6.10
C ARG A 173 -6.74 -5.04 6.38
N GLN A 174 -6.49 -3.74 6.44
CA GLN A 174 -5.13 -3.22 6.62
C GLN A 174 -5.11 -1.93 7.41
N PHE A 175 -3.95 -1.65 8.00
CA PHE A 175 -3.60 -0.35 8.54
C PHE A 175 -2.10 -0.14 8.47
N PHE A 176 -1.69 1.13 8.59
CA PHE A 176 -0.31 1.54 8.43
C PHE A 176 0.18 2.36 9.63
N ALA A 177 1.28 1.92 10.22
CA ALA A 177 2.03 2.64 11.23
C ALA A 177 3.27 3.25 10.56
N LEU A 178 3.19 4.54 10.23
CA LEU A 178 4.27 5.27 9.59
C LEU A 178 5.43 5.52 10.56
N GLY A 179 6.64 5.14 10.16
CA GLY A 179 7.87 5.39 10.91
C GLY A 179 8.47 6.78 10.68
N SER A 180 9.38 7.19 11.57
CA SER A 180 10.18 8.41 11.43
C SER A 180 11.54 8.23 12.11
N GLN A 181 12.58 8.85 11.57
CA GLN A 181 13.96 8.74 12.05
C GLN A 181 14.19 9.32 13.46
N ASP A 182 13.35 10.27 13.86
CA ASP A 182 13.39 10.95 15.16
C ASP A 182 12.53 10.25 16.23
N GLU A 183 11.88 9.13 15.88
CA GLU A 183 10.99 8.39 16.77
C GLU A 183 11.70 7.23 17.48
N THR A 184 11.23 6.90 18.69
CA THR A 184 11.69 5.70 19.41
C THR A 184 11.44 4.47 18.56
N ALA A 185 12.45 3.60 18.45
CA ALA A 185 12.43 2.40 17.60
C ALA A 185 12.03 2.67 16.13
N GLY A 186 12.26 3.89 15.64
CA GLY A 186 11.92 4.31 14.27
C GLY A 186 10.43 4.47 14.01
N ASN A 187 9.55 4.34 15.03
CA ASN A 187 8.10 4.40 14.88
C ASN A 187 7.37 4.59 16.22
N GLN A 188 6.69 5.72 16.43
CA GLN A 188 5.95 5.97 17.67
C GLN A 188 4.71 5.07 17.83
N THR A 189 4.04 4.73 16.73
CA THR A 189 2.78 3.97 16.74
C THR A 189 3.03 2.47 16.92
N CYS A 190 4.14 1.93 16.44
CA CYS A 190 4.46 0.50 16.54
C CYS A 190 5.96 0.33 16.80
N GLN A 191 6.34 0.13 18.04
CA GLN A 191 7.74 0.03 18.45
C GLN A 191 8.16 -1.43 18.50
N ALA A 192 9.25 -1.79 17.81
CA ALA A 192 9.85 -3.11 17.96
C ALA A 192 10.78 -3.13 19.18
N ARG A 193 10.66 -4.17 20.00
CA ARG A 193 11.60 -4.51 21.08
C ARG A 193 12.28 -5.82 20.71
N LEU A 194 13.61 -5.84 20.72
CA LEU A 194 14.39 -7.05 20.50
C LEU A 194 14.43 -7.87 21.80
N GLU A 195 14.06 -9.14 21.70
CA GLU A 195 14.10 -10.09 22.80
C GLU A 195 15.44 -10.83 22.85
N ALA A 196 15.74 -11.47 23.99
CA ALA A 196 16.98 -12.21 24.20
C ALA A 196 17.19 -13.38 23.21
N ASP A 197 16.10 -13.98 22.74
CA ASP A 197 16.15 -15.03 21.71
C ASP A 197 16.42 -14.47 20.30
N GLY A 198 16.41 -13.14 20.13
CA GLY A 198 16.58 -12.44 18.86
C GLY A 198 15.28 -12.23 18.09
N SER A 199 14.11 -12.61 18.62
CA SER A 199 12.81 -12.27 18.04
C SER A 199 12.41 -10.82 18.38
N PHE A 200 11.44 -10.28 17.66
CA PHE A 200 10.83 -9.00 18.00
C PHE A 200 9.52 -9.20 18.77
N THR A 201 9.29 -8.36 19.76
CA THR A 201 7.96 -8.01 20.25
C THR A 201 7.56 -6.66 19.66
N LEU A 202 6.46 -6.63 18.90
CA LEU A 202 5.90 -5.38 18.38
C LEU A 202 4.90 -4.80 19.38
N CYS A 203 5.22 -3.64 19.94
CA CYS A 203 4.38 -2.86 20.83
C CYS A 203 3.56 -1.84 20.02
N LEU A 204 2.33 -2.21 19.64
CA LEU A 204 1.42 -1.39 18.85
C LEU A 204 0.55 -0.49 19.74
N ARG A 205 0.65 0.83 19.57
CA ARG A 205 -0.23 1.82 20.18
C ARG A 205 -1.61 1.77 19.52
N LEU A 206 -2.60 1.36 20.31
CA LEU A 206 -4.01 1.40 19.93
C LEU A 206 -4.51 2.86 19.81
N PRO A 207 -5.44 3.15 18.89
CA PRO A 207 -6.24 4.37 18.93
C PRO A 207 -6.91 4.49 20.29
N ASP A 208 -7.01 5.71 20.81
CA ASP A 208 -7.67 6.00 22.09
C ASP A 208 -9.14 5.51 22.09
N GLY A 209 -9.80 5.47 20.92
CA GLY A 209 -11.14 4.90 20.76
C GLY A 209 -11.25 3.38 20.88
N LEU A 210 -10.12 2.66 20.93
CA LEU A 210 -10.05 1.20 21.09
C LEU A 210 -9.34 0.76 22.38
N VAL A 211 -8.97 1.73 23.23
CA VAL A 211 -8.34 1.46 24.52
C VAL A 211 -9.36 0.82 25.44
N ASP A 212 -9.00 -0.32 26.00
CA ASP A 212 -9.81 -1.07 26.95
C ASP A 212 -9.03 -1.23 28.26
N ASN A 213 -9.68 -0.97 29.39
CA ASN A 213 -9.08 -1.04 30.73
C ASN A 213 -7.76 -0.28 30.86
N GLY A 214 -7.63 0.86 30.17
CA GLY A 214 -6.43 1.70 30.18
C GLY A 214 -5.22 1.14 29.42
N ARG A 215 -5.32 -0.06 28.82
CA ARG A 215 -4.24 -0.67 28.03
C ARG A 215 -4.18 -0.04 26.65
N LYS A 216 -3.20 0.83 26.47
CA LYS A 216 -2.96 1.56 25.21
C LYS A 216 -2.08 0.80 24.23
N ILE A 217 -1.34 -0.19 24.70
CA ILE A 217 -0.35 -0.94 23.91
C ILE A 217 -0.84 -2.38 23.76
N LEU A 218 -0.82 -2.87 22.53
CA LEU A 218 -0.99 -4.27 22.17
C LEU A 218 0.40 -4.84 21.87
N GLU A 219 0.83 -5.84 22.64
CA GLU A 219 2.12 -6.50 22.44
C GLU A 219 1.95 -7.75 21.59
N LEU A 220 2.75 -7.86 20.53
CA LEU A 220 2.74 -8.98 19.58
C LEU A 220 4.13 -9.64 19.63
N PRO A 221 4.34 -10.66 20.48
CA PRO A 221 5.64 -11.29 20.66
C PRO A 221 5.96 -12.31 19.55
N GLY A 222 7.22 -12.76 19.50
CA GLY A 222 7.65 -13.89 18.67
C GLY A 222 7.75 -13.58 17.17
N ILE A 223 7.93 -12.32 16.80
CA ILE A 223 7.99 -11.89 15.40
C ILE A 223 9.41 -12.10 14.86
N ARG A 224 9.52 -12.94 13.82
CA ARG A 224 10.78 -13.14 13.08
C ARG A 224 10.52 -13.01 11.59
N PHE A 225 11.41 -12.31 10.90
CA PHE A 225 11.35 -12.16 9.45
C PHE A 225 12.24 -13.21 8.80
N ALA A 226 11.70 -14.00 7.86
CA ALA A 226 12.51 -15.02 7.18
C ALA A 226 13.66 -14.40 6.35
N TYR A 227 13.43 -13.18 5.85
CA TYR A 227 14.39 -12.40 5.07
C TYR A 227 14.51 -11.00 5.65
N GLY A 228 15.74 -10.48 5.74
CA GLY A 228 16.00 -9.12 6.21
C GLY A 228 15.85 -8.90 7.71
N HIS A 229 15.76 -9.96 8.51
CA HIS A 229 15.68 -9.85 9.98
C HIS A 229 16.88 -9.10 10.54
N ASP A 230 18.10 -9.47 10.14
CA ASP A 230 19.33 -8.83 10.62
C ASP A 230 19.41 -7.37 10.18
N ALA A 231 18.92 -7.03 8.98
CA ALA A 231 18.83 -5.65 8.53
C ALA A 231 17.86 -4.84 9.41
N LEU A 232 16.71 -5.41 9.79
CA LEU A 232 15.76 -4.79 10.71
C LEU A 232 16.35 -4.63 12.11
N VAL A 233 17.06 -5.64 12.62
CA VAL A 233 17.76 -5.60 13.92
C VAL A 233 18.81 -4.49 13.90
N ALA A 234 19.69 -4.46 12.89
CA ALA A 234 20.70 -3.42 12.74
C ALA A 234 20.09 -2.02 12.64
N THR A 235 19.00 -1.87 11.87
CA THR A 235 18.26 -0.62 11.74
C THR A 235 17.70 -0.16 13.08
N LEU A 236 17.08 -1.08 13.85
CA LEU A 236 16.52 -0.80 15.16
C LEU A 236 17.60 -0.36 16.15
N LEU A 237 18.73 -1.08 16.19
CA LEU A 237 19.86 -0.82 17.08
C LEU A 237 20.66 0.43 16.69
N SER A 238 20.56 0.91 15.44
CA SER A 238 21.22 2.15 15.00
C SER A 238 20.70 3.41 15.72
N GLY A 239 19.50 3.35 16.30
CA GLY A 239 18.83 4.48 16.93
C GLY A 239 19.48 4.91 18.24
N ARG A 240 19.98 6.15 18.29
CA ARG A 240 20.65 6.73 19.47
C ARG A 240 20.16 8.15 19.78
N ARG A 241 20.33 8.55 21.04
CA ARG A 241 20.12 9.94 21.47
C ARG A 241 21.47 10.66 21.43
N ILE A 242 21.51 11.81 20.78
CA ILE A 242 22.71 12.65 20.70
C ILE A 242 22.41 14.04 21.23
N ALA A 243 23.41 14.65 21.86
CA ALA A 243 23.38 16.07 22.16
C ALA A 243 23.45 16.87 20.84
N ALA A 244 22.66 17.93 20.76
CA ALA A 244 22.64 18.87 19.65
C ALA A 244 22.34 20.27 20.18
N GLN A 245 22.46 21.29 19.32
CA GLN A 245 22.07 22.66 19.65
C GLN A 245 21.01 23.14 18.67
N THR A 246 20.07 23.95 19.18
CA THR A 246 19.14 24.69 18.33
C THR A 246 19.87 25.79 17.57
N LYS A 247 19.22 26.38 16.55
CA LYS A 247 19.77 27.56 15.84
C LYS A 247 20.05 28.75 16.78
N ALA A 248 19.43 28.80 17.95
CA ALA A 248 19.63 29.81 18.99
C ALA A 248 20.65 29.39 20.06
N GLY A 249 21.47 28.36 19.82
CA GLY A 249 22.55 27.91 20.72
C GLY A 249 22.08 27.11 21.94
N LYS A 250 20.77 26.88 22.11
CA LYS A 250 20.25 26.11 23.26
C LYS A 250 20.56 24.61 23.10
N PRO A 251 21.14 23.95 24.13
CA PRO A 251 21.38 22.51 24.09
C PRO A 251 20.06 21.74 24.10
N ILE A 252 19.97 20.74 23.24
CA ILE A 252 18.83 19.82 23.13
C ILE A 252 19.35 18.39 22.97
N VAL A 253 18.54 17.41 23.35
CA VAL A 253 18.77 16.01 23.02
C VAL A 253 17.87 15.64 21.85
N LYS A 254 18.47 15.22 20.73
CA LYS A 254 17.71 14.72 19.57
C LYS A 254 17.97 13.23 19.37
N ARG A 255 16.97 12.52 18.88
CA ARG A 255 17.13 11.14 18.44
C ARG A 255 17.58 11.13 16.98
N VAL A 256 18.55 10.27 16.69
CA VAL A 256 18.99 9.97 15.32
C VAL A 256 18.95 8.47 15.16
N GLY A 257 18.29 8.01 14.12
CA GLY A 257 18.16 6.60 13.79
C GLY A 257 17.55 6.48 12.40
N ALA A 258 17.08 5.28 12.07
CA ALA A 258 16.37 5.03 10.82
C ALA A 258 14.88 4.83 11.08
N ALA A 259 14.05 5.28 10.13
CA ALA A 259 12.62 5.08 10.17
C ALA A 259 12.28 3.61 9.85
N ILE A 260 11.37 3.02 10.62
CA ILE A 260 10.81 1.70 10.33
C ILE A 260 9.29 1.84 10.23
N SER A 261 8.74 1.62 9.04
CA SER A 261 7.29 1.68 8.85
C SER A 261 6.68 0.28 8.84
N TYR A 262 5.54 0.10 9.49
CA TYR A 262 4.86 -1.19 9.56
C TYR A 262 3.50 -1.13 8.86
N ARG A 263 3.25 -2.04 7.91
CA ARG A 263 1.91 -2.27 7.34
C ARG A 263 1.39 -3.61 7.83
N PHE A 264 0.23 -3.58 8.48
CA PHE A 264 -0.48 -4.77 8.90
C PHE A 264 -1.53 -5.11 7.84
N LEU A 265 -1.60 -6.38 7.44
CA LEU A 265 -2.50 -6.86 6.41
C LEU A 265 -3.15 -8.18 6.83
N ARG A 266 -4.48 -8.21 6.85
CA ARG A 266 -5.30 -9.40 7.04
C ARG A 266 -5.54 -10.10 5.71
N ASP A 267 -5.28 -11.39 5.68
CA ASP A 267 -5.66 -12.28 4.59
C ASP A 267 -6.37 -13.54 5.14
N GLY A 268 -6.72 -14.46 4.25
CA GLY A 268 -7.44 -15.70 4.61
C GLY A 268 -6.70 -16.62 5.59
N LYS A 269 -5.39 -16.41 5.83
CA LYS A 269 -4.59 -17.19 6.77
C LYS A 269 -4.31 -16.43 8.08
N GLY A 270 -4.83 -15.22 8.26
CA GLY A 270 -4.57 -14.35 9.42
C GLY A 270 -3.75 -13.10 9.09
N TRP A 271 -3.11 -12.53 10.11
CA TRP A 271 -2.39 -11.25 10.00
C TRP A 271 -0.94 -11.41 9.53
N ARG A 272 -0.53 -10.56 8.59
CA ARG A 272 0.86 -10.32 8.22
C ARG A 272 1.29 -8.92 8.62
N VAL A 273 2.57 -8.77 8.91
CA VAL A 273 3.23 -7.47 9.07
C VAL A 273 4.33 -7.33 8.02
N PHE A 274 4.35 -6.17 7.37
CA PHE A 274 5.39 -5.73 6.46
C PHE A 274 6.18 -4.63 7.14
N ALA A 275 7.49 -4.80 7.30
CA ALA A 275 8.38 -3.80 7.84
C ALA A 275 9.20 -3.18 6.69
N SER A 276 9.09 -1.87 6.52
CA SER A 276 9.80 -1.11 5.49
C SER A 276 10.87 -0.24 6.12
N ILE A 277 12.10 -0.37 5.61
CA ILE A 277 13.27 0.44 6.02
C ILE A 277 13.87 1.11 4.79
N GLU A 278 14.55 2.23 5.01
CA GLU A 278 15.38 2.82 3.98
C GLU A 278 16.62 1.94 3.76
N ALA A 279 16.83 1.50 2.52
CA ALA A 279 18.01 0.74 2.15
C ALA A 279 19.24 1.64 2.35
N GLN A 280 20.21 1.15 3.11
CA GLN A 280 21.55 1.75 3.04
C GLN A 280 22.06 1.58 1.63
N ALA A 281 22.53 2.68 1.03
CA ALA A 281 23.23 2.62 -0.24
C ALA A 281 24.50 1.81 -0.03
N VAL A 282 24.48 0.56 -0.44
CA VAL A 282 25.70 -0.24 -0.55
C VAL A 282 26.31 0.13 -1.90
N ASP A 283 27.59 0.49 -1.91
CA ASP A 283 28.30 0.70 -3.17
C ASP A 283 28.20 -0.57 -4.01
N HIS A 284 27.58 -0.44 -5.18
CA HIS A 284 27.48 -1.54 -6.13
C HIS A 284 28.86 -1.78 -6.76
N VAL A 285 29.67 -2.63 -6.11
CA VAL A 285 30.97 -3.04 -6.64
C VAL A 285 30.76 -4.23 -7.57
N SER A 286 30.77 -3.99 -8.87
CA SER A 286 30.80 -5.07 -9.86
C SER A 286 32.25 -5.50 -10.10
N ARG A 287 32.57 -6.77 -9.85
CA ARG A 287 33.89 -7.35 -10.15
C ARG A 287 33.78 -8.31 -11.32
N ARG A 288 34.38 -7.97 -12.46
CA ARG A 288 34.41 -8.84 -13.66
C ARG A 288 35.02 -10.23 -13.39
N THR A 289 35.83 -10.36 -12.33
CA THR A 289 36.44 -11.63 -11.92
C THR A 289 35.47 -12.62 -11.28
N LEU A 290 34.26 -12.18 -10.91
CA LEU A 290 33.22 -13.02 -10.31
C LEU A 290 32.21 -13.54 -11.34
N GLY A 291 32.41 -13.23 -12.63
CA GLY A 291 31.43 -13.55 -13.66
C GLY A 291 30.34 -12.50 -13.79
N ALA A 292 29.25 -12.85 -14.47
CA ALA A 292 28.11 -11.97 -14.67
C ALA A 292 26.79 -12.74 -14.63
N LEU A 293 25.73 -12.07 -14.18
CA LEU A 293 24.38 -12.62 -14.21
C LEU A 293 23.54 -11.76 -15.15
N GLY A 294 23.13 -12.36 -16.27
CA GLY A 294 22.29 -11.76 -17.29
C GLY A 294 20.82 -12.09 -17.03
N ILE A 295 20.00 -11.05 -16.90
CA ILE A 295 18.54 -11.19 -16.78
C ILE A 295 17.91 -10.60 -18.03
N ASP A 296 17.14 -11.42 -18.74
CA ASP A 296 16.33 -10.99 -19.88
C ASP A 296 14.83 -11.21 -19.58
N ILE A 297 14.03 -10.17 -19.81
CA ILE A 297 12.60 -10.15 -19.49
C ILE A 297 11.83 -10.27 -20.80
N ASN A 298 11.31 -11.47 -21.05
CA ASN A 298 10.47 -11.78 -22.21
C ASN A 298 8.98 -11.71 -21.84
N ALA A 299 8.11 -11.67 -22.86
CA ALA A 299 6.67 -11.48 -22.66
C ALA A 299 5.97 -12.65 -21.93
N ASP A 300 6.59 -13.82 -21.94
CA ASP A 300 6.08 -15.09 -21.42
C ASP A 300 6.95 -15.70 -20.33
N HIS A 301 8.22 -15.29 -20.19
CA HIS A 301 9.15 -15.82 -19.20
C HIS A 301 10.25 -14.83 -18.82
N LEU A 302 10.94 -15.14 -17.71
CA LEU A 302 12.18 -14.50 -17.29
C LEU A 302 13.33 -15.45 -17.61
N ALA A 303 14.26 -15.04 -18.46
CA ALA A 303 15.48 -15.79 -18.73
C ALA A 303 16.60 -15.28 -17.83
N LEU A 304 17.31 -16.23 -17.20
CA LEU A 304 18.44 -15.97 -16.32
C LEU A 304 19.62 -16.79 -16.81
N ALA A 305 20.77 -16.16 -17.01
CA ALA A 305 22.01 -16.82 -17.34
C ALA A 305 23.11 -16.33 -16.40
N GLU A 306 23.89 -17.24 -15.84
CA GLU A 306 25.10 -16.93 -15.10
C GLU A 306 26.31 -17.29 -15.96
N THR A 307 27.29 -16.41 -16.04
CA THR A 307 28.55 -16.65 -16.72
C THR A 307 29.72 -16.55 -15.75
N ASP A 308 30.75 -17.37 -15.96
CA ASP A 308 32.01 -17.24 -15.27
C ASP A 308 32.80 -16.00 -15.74
N ARG A 309 33.98 -15.77 -15.14
CA ARG A 309 34.88 -14.66 -15.51
C ARG A 309 35.38 -14.69 -16.95
N PHE A 310 35.23 -15.81 -17.65
CA PHE A 310 35.65 -16.03 -19.03
C PHE A 310 34.48 -15.96 -20.03
N GLY A 311 33.25 -15.80 -19.54
CA GLY A 311 32.04 -15.74 -20.36
C GLY A 311 31.40 -17.11 -20.65
N ASN A 312 31.84 -18.18 -19.97
CA ASN A 312 31.21 -19.49 -20.09
C ASN A 312 29.98 -19.57 -19.19
N LEU A 313 28.91 -20.20 -19.68
CA LEU A 313 27.70 -20.42 -18.89
C LEU A 313 27.96 -21.39 -17.73
N ILE A 314 27.34 -21.11 -16.58
CA ILE A 314 27.34 -21.95 -15.36
C ILE A 314 25.95 -22.57 -15.17
#